data_AF-A0A8S9PLX6-F1
#
_entry.id   AF-A0A8S9PLX6-F1
#
_cell.length_a   1.000
_cell.length_b   1.000
_cell.length_c   1.000
_cell.angle_alpha   90.00
_cell.angle_beta   90.00
_cell.angle_gamma   90.00
#
_symmetry.space_group_name_H-M   'P 1'
#
loop_
_entity.id
_entity.type
_entity.pdbx_description
1 polymer ?
#
loop_
_entity_poly.entity_id
_entity_poly.type
_entity_poly.pdbx_seq_one_letter_code
_entity_poly.pdbx_strand_id
1 'polypeptide(L)'
;MKYRQRVLGLILVSPLCQAPSWSEWLCNKVMSNLLYYYGMCGVVKELLLKRYFSKEVRGNAQVPESDIVQECRRLLCERQSTNVWRFLEAINGRVDLSEGLRKLQCRTLIFIGENSAYHSEAVHMTTKLDRRYGALVEVQGSGSLVTEEQPQAMVIPMEYFLMGYGLYRPTQSVSPRSPLSPTRISPELLSPENMGLKLKPIKTRLAL
;
A
#
# COMPACT_ATOMS: atom_id res chain seq x y z
N MET A 1 -14.07 12.87 -5.23
CA MET A 1 -15.04 14.00 -5.29
C MET A 1 -15.53 14.32 -6.70
N LYS A 2 -14.62 14.63 -7.63
CA LYS A 2 -14.92 15.19 -8.97
C LYS A 2 -15.69 14.24 -9.91
N TYR A 3 -15.37 12.94 -9.90
CA TYR A 3 -15.97 11.94 -10.81
C TYR A 3 -16.59 10.78 -10.03
N ARG A 4 -17.68 11.06 -9.29
CA ARG A 4 -18.28 10.08 -8.37
C ARG A 4 -18.77 8.81 -9.06
N GLN A 5 -19.36 8.95 -10.25
CA GLN A 5 -19.91 7.83 -11.01
C GLN A 5 -18.87 6.83 -11.51
N ARG A 6 -17.58 7.20 -11.52
CA ARG A 6 -16.49 6.32 -11.99
C ARG A 6 -15.84 5.52 -10.87
N VAL A 7 -16.22 5.75 -9.61
CA VAL A 7 -15.58 5.16 -8.45
C VAL A 7 -16.60 4.31 -7.70
N LEU A 8 -16.44 2.99 -7.75
CA LEU A 8 -17.31 2.04 -7.03
C LEU A 8 -17.04 2.08 -5.52
N GLY A 9 -15.77 2.03 -5.13
CA GLY A 9 -15.32 2.07 -3.75
C GLY A 9 -13.88 2.57 -3.65
N LEU A 10 -13.44 2.91 -2.43
CA LEU A 10 -12.08 3.36 -2.14
C LEU A 10 -11.46 2.46 -1.07
N ILE A 11 -10.21 2.07 -1.29
CA ILE A 11 -9.35 1.49 -0.26
C ILE A 11 -8.20 2.47 -0.07
N LEU A 12 -8.08 3.03 1.14
CA LEU A 12 -7.15 4.10 1.46
C LEU A 12 -6.19 3.59 2.53
N VAL A 13 -4.89 3.66 2.27
CA VAL A 13 -3.85 3.28 3.25
C VAL A 13 -3.16 4.54 3.73
N SER A 14 -3.18 4.76 5.04
CA SER A 14 -2.64 5.95 5.70
C SER A 14 -3.05 7.27 5.03
N PRO A 15 -4.36 7.53 4.87
CA PRO A 15 -4.81 8.71 4.16
C PRO A 15 -4.59 10.01 4.94
N LEU A 16 -4.48 11.11 4.18
CA LEU A 16 -4.41 12.48 4.68
C LEU A 16 -5.63 13.25 4.15
N CYS A 17 -6.26 14.06 4.99
CA CYS A 17 -7.43 14.83 4.57
C CYS A 17 -7.33 16.32 4.87
N GLN A 18 -6.60 16.72 5.91
CA GLN A 18 -6.44 18.13 6.26
C GLN A 18 -5.28 18.78 5.50
N ALA A 19 -5.27 20.11 5.50
CA ALA A 19 -4.07 20.87 5.18
C ALA A 19 -2.93 20.50 6.16
N PRO A 20 -1.65 20.61 5.77
CA PRO A 20 -0.55 20.26 6.66
C PRO A 20 -0.59 21.10 7.94
N SER A 21 -0.43 20.44 9.09
CA SER A 21 -0.26 21.13 10.37
C SER A 21 1.05 21.93 10.37
N TRP A 22 1.20 22.91 11.27
CA TRP A 22 2.43 23.71 11.35
C TRP A 22 3.68 22.85 11.62
N SER A 23 3.56 21.85 12.49
CA SER A 23 4.66 20.92 12.79
C SER A 23 4.99 20.03 11.58
N GLU A 24 3.99 19.53 10.87
CA GLU A 24 4.19 18.76 9.65
C GLU A 24 4.81 19.62 8.54
N TRP A 25 4.33 20.85 8.37
CA TRP A 25 4.89 21.82 7.43
C TRP A 25 6.37 22.05 7.72
N LEU A 26 6.75 22.27 8.97
CA LEU A 26 8.14 22.46 9.37
C LEU A 26 9.00 21.22 9.07
N CYS A 27 8.54 20.03 9.48
CA CYS A 27 9.22 18.77 9.19
C CYS A 27 9.41 18.56 7.68
N ASN A 28 8.38 18.83 6.89
CA ASN A 28 8.43 18.67 5.45
C ASN A 28 9.32 19.74 4.80
N LYS A 29 9.38 20.95 5.36
CA LYS A 29 10.27 22.01 4.88
C LYS A 29 11.74 21.68 5.11
N VAL A 30 12.07 21.16 6.29
CA VAL A 30 13.43 20.66 6.59
C VAL A 30 13.80 19.53 5.62
N MET A 31 12.92 18.55 5.45
CA MET A 31 13.14 17.44 4.53
C MET A 31 13.31 17.90 3.07
N SER A 32 12.46 18.84 2.62
CA SER A 32 12.50 19.44 1.29
C SER A 32 13.80 20.21 1.05
N ASN A 33 14.24 21.02 2.01
CA ASN A 33 15.51 21.75 1.92
C ASN A 33 16.71 20.79 1.88
N LEU A 34 16.74 19.76 2.73
CA LEU A 34 17.81 18.76 2.71
C LEU A 34 17.87 18.03 1.37
N LEU A 35 16.71 17.66 0.82
CA LEU A 35 16.61 17.00 -0.48
C LEU A 35 17.00 17.93 -1.64
N TYR A 36 16.74 19.22 -1.53
CA TYR A 36 17.13 20.23 -2.52
C TYR A 36 18.66 20.46 -2.55
N TYR A 37 19.28 20.66 -1.38
CA TYR A 37 20.71 20.96 -1.28
C TYR A 37 21.61 19.72 -1.37
N TYR A 38 21.22 18.62 -0.74
CA TYR A 38 22.06 17.41 -0.61
C TYR A 38 21.55 16.22 -1.42
N GLY A 39 20.43 16.36 -2.14
CA GLY A 39 19.84 15.27 -2.90
C GLY A 39 19.38 14.12 -2.00
N MET A 40 19.31 12.91 -2.58
CA MET A 40 18.87 11.70 -1.87
C MET A 40 19.99 11.12 -1.00
N CYS A 41 20.46 11.92 -0.03
CA CYS A 41 21.53 11.55 0.89
C CYS A 41 21.04 10.61 2.01
N GLY A 42 21.97 10.06 2.79
CA GLY A 42 21.64 9.12 3.88
C GLY A 42 20.64 9.71 4.90
N VAL A 43 20.81 10.97 5.30
CA VAL A 43 19.92 11.63 6.26
C VAL A 43 18.48 11.73 5.74
N VAL A 44 18.29 12.09 4.47
CA VAL A 44 16.95 12.17 3.88
C VAL A 44 16.29 10.79 3.81
N LYS A 45 17.06 9.75 3.48
CA LYS A 45 16.55 8.36 3.51
C LYS A 45 16.10 7.98 4.91
N GLU A 46 16.91 8.23 5.94
CA GLU A 46 16.52 7.97 7.33
C GLU A 46 15.24 8.72 7.74
N LEU A 47 15.10 9.98 7.35
CA LEU A 47 13.91 10.77 7.66
C LEU A 47 12.66 10.23 6.95
N LEU A 48 12.77 9.82 5.68
CA LEU A 48 11.68 9.19 4.94
C LEU A 48 11.30 7.84 5.57
N LEU A 49 12.27 6.99 5.87
CA LEU A 49 12.03 5.70 6.52
C LEU A 49 11.38 5.89 7.89
N LYS A 50 11.86 6.85 8.69
CA LYS A 50 11.26 7.20 10.00
C LYS A 50 9.82 7.69 9.90
N ARG A 51 9.48 8.36 8.81
CA ARG A 51 8.13 8.89 8.56
C ARG A 51 7.14 7.79 8.19
N TYR A 52 7.57 6.83 7.38
CA TYR A 52 6.68 5.83 6.81
C TYR A 52 6.66 4.49 7.55
N PHE A 53 7.77 4.09 8.16
CA PHE A 53 7.88 2.80 8.84
C PHE A 53 7.82 2.92 10.37
N SER A 54 7.26 1.89 11.02
CA SER A 54 7.30 1.75 12.47
C SER A 54 8.73 1.67 13.01
N LYS A 55 8.89 1.84 14.33
CA LYS A 55 10.19 1.69 14.99
C LYS A 55 10.66 0.23 15.00
N GLU A 56 9.73 -0.71 15.01
CA GLU A 56 9.99 -2.15 15.12
C GLU A 56 10.74 -2.67 13.88
N VAL A 57 10.28 -2.31 12.69
CA VAL A 57 10.88 -2.77 11.42
C VAL A 57 12.19 -2.07 11.07
N ARG A 58 12.41 -0.85 11.56
CA ARG A 58 13.66 -0.09 11.31
C ARG A 58 14.85 -0.59 12.11
N GLY A 59 14.63 -1.45 13.12
CA GLY A 59 15.68 -1.92 14.01
C GLY A 59 16.19 -0.85 14.97
N ASN A 60 17.23 -1.21 15.74
CA ASN A 60 17.94 -0.34 16.66
C ASN A 60 19.41 -0.82 16.79
N ALA A 61 20.19 -0.24 17.72
CA ALA A 61 21.60 -0.63 17.89
C ALA A 61 21.82 -2.13 18.22
N GLN A 62 20.80 -2.82 18.73
CA GLN A 62 20.84 -4.25 19.08
C GLN A 62 20.04 -5.13 18.11
N VAL A 63 19.05 -4.58 17.40
CA VAL A 63 18.15 -5.31 16.51
C VAL A 63 18.40 -4.88 15.06
N PRO A 64 18.75 -5.80 14.15
CA PRO A 64 18.99 -5.45 12.75
C PRO A 64 17.75 -4.86 12.08
N GLU A 65 17.96 -3.95 11.13
CA GLU A 65 16.93 -3.41 10.24
C GLU A 65 16.34 -4.55 9.40
N SER A 66 15.01 -4.59 9.25
CA SER A 66 14.35 -5.66 8.50
C SER A 66 14.56 -5.55 6.99
N ASP A 67 14.46 -6.69 6.30
CA ASP A 67 14.68 -6.79 4.85
C ASP A 67 13.81 -5.80 4.04
N ILE A 68 12.58 -5.55 4.48
CA ILE A 68 11.67 -4.60 3.81
C ILE A 68 12.19 -3.16 3.86
N VAL A 69 12.80 -2.75 4.99
CA VAL A 69 13.33 -1.38 5.15
C VAL A 69 14.65 -1.26 4.39
N GLN A 70 15.49 -2.30 4.42
CA GLN A 70 16.71 -2.37 3.60
C GLN A 70 16.40 -2.25 2.11
N GLU A 71 15.38 -2.96 1.62
CA GLU A 71 14.96 -2.90 0.22
C GLU A 71 14.33 -1.54 -0.11
N CYS A 72 13.51 -0.97 0.77
CA CYS A 72 12.99 0.38 0.58
C CYS A 72 14.10 1.42 0.49
N ARG A 73 15.14 1.31 1.33
CA ARG A 73 16.34 2.15 1.28
C ARG A 73 17.06 2.02 -0.06
N ARG A 74 17.20 0.80 -0.57
CA ARG A 74 17.79 0.52 -1.91
C ARG A 74 16.96 1.20 -3.01
N LEU A 75 15.64 1.06 -2.97
CA LEU A 75 14.73 1.71 -3.93
C LEU A 75 14.84 3.24 -3.87
N LEU A 76 14.96 3.84 -2.68
CA LEU A 76 15.17 5.28 -2.54
C LEU A 76 16.47 5.75 -3.22
N CYS A 77 17.53 4.93 -3.22
CA CYS A 77 18.77 5.25 -3.96
C CYS A 77 18.55 5.39 -5.47
N GLU A 78 17.63 4.61 -6.03
CA GLU A 78 17.34 4.62 -7.47
C GLU A 78 16.43 5.79 -7.89
N ARG A 79 15.76 6.44 -6.94
CA ARG A 79 14.83 7.54 -7.24
C ARG A 79 15.57 8.84 -7.52
N GLN A 80 15.11 9.54 -8.56
CA GLN A 80 15.57 10.89 -8.88
C GLN A 80 15.15 11.87 -7.78
N SER A 81 16.12 12.49 -7.12
CA SER A 81 15.90 13.40 -5.97
C SER A 81 14.96 14.56 -6.31
N THR A 82 15.10 15.15 -7.49
CA THR A 82 14.23 16.24 -7.98
C THR A 82 12.76 15.83 -8.07
N ASN A 83 12.48 14.58 -8.48
CA ASN A 83 11.12 14.09 -8.59
C ASN A 83 10.51 13.84 -7.20
N VAL A 84 11.29 13.27 -6.29
CA VAL A 84 10.87 13.09 -4.88
C VAL A 84 10.62 14.45 -4.23
N TRP A 85 11.46 15.44 -4.51
CA TRP A 85 11.31 16.81 -4.01
C TRP A 85 10.00 17.44 -4.51
N ARG A 86 9.73 17.37 -5.81
CA ARG A 86 8.45 17.85 -6.38
C ARG A 86 7.24 17.14 -5.78
N PHE A 87 7.36 15.84 -5.51
CA PHE A 87 6.29 15.08 -4.88
C PHE A 87 6.04 15.52 -3.43
N LEU A 88 7.09 15.74 -2.65
CA LEU A 88 6.98 16.26 -1.29
C LEU A 88 6.38 17.68 -1.26
N GLU A 89 6.79 18.56 -2.18
CA GLU A 89 6.19 19.89 -2.32
C GLU A 89 4.69 19.80 -2.69
N ALA A 90 4.30 18.86 -3.56
CA ALA A 90 2.90 18.64 -3.88
C ALA A 90 2.08 18.17 -2.66
N ILE A 91 2.64 17.31 -1.81
CA ILE A 91 2.00 16.89 -0.55
C ILE A 91 1.91 18.05 0.45
N ASN A 92 2.90 18.96 0.47
CA ASN A 92 2.87 20.17 1.29
C ASN A 92 1.84 21.19 0.81
N GLY A 93 1.56 21.22 -0.50
CA GLY A 93 0.55 22.10 -1.09
C GLY A 93 -0.88 21.53 -1.01
N ARG A 94 -1.12 20.44 -0.27
CA ARG A 94 -2.44 19.81 -0.22
C ARG A 94 -3.46 20.72 0.46
N VAL A 95 -4.67 20.71 -0.09
CA VAL A 95 -5.83 21.44 0.44
C VAL A 95 -6.66 20.54 1.34
N ASP A 96 -7.40 21.13 2.27
CA ASP A 96 -8.32 20.40 3.13
C ASP A 96 -9.48 19.80 2.29
N LEU A 97 -9.66 18.48 2.41
CA LEU A 97 -10.68 17.70 1.72
C LEU A 97 -11.90 17.42 2.60
N SER A 98 -11.90 17.82 3.87
CA SER A 98 -12.92 17.46 4.89
C SER A 98 -14.36 17.72 4.43
N GLU A 99 -14.65 18.89 3.86
CA GLU A 99 -15.99 19.23 3.36
C GLU A 99 -16.38 18.41 2.14
N GLY A 100 -15.39 18.02 1.34
CA GLY A 100 -15.60 17.08 0.25
C GLY A 100 -16.02 15.72 0.80
N LEU A 101 -15.27 15.17 1.75
CA LEU A 101 -15.47 13.81 2.27
C LEU A 101 -16.90 13.54 2.78
N ARG A 102 -17.57 14.54 3.37
CA ARG A 102 -18.98 14.43 3.79
C ARG A 102 -19.95 14.11 2.65
N LYS A 103 -19.60 14.49 1.42
CA LYS A 103 -20.42 14.27 0.22
C LYS A 103 -20.03 12.98 -0.51
N LEU A 104 -19.09 12.19 0.01
CA LEU A 104 -18.65 10.94 -0.58
C LEU A 104 -19.69 9.85 -0.31
N GLN A 105 -20.18 9.20 -1.36
CA GLN A 105 -21.25 8.19 -1.28
C GLN A 105 -20.77 6.76 -1.60
N CYS A 106 -19.50 6.58 -1.96
CA CYS A 106 -18.94 5.24 -2.21
C CYS A 106 -18.42 4.63 -0.90
N ARG A 107 -18.47 3.29 -0.79
CA ARG A 107 -17.90 2.64 0.40
C ARG A 107 -16.39 2.85 0.41
N THR A 108 -15.87 3.20 1.56
CA THR A 108 -14.48 3.56 1.78
C THR A 108 -13.93 2.72 2.93
N LEU A 109 -12.92 1.91 2.63
CA LEU A 109 -12.16 1.16 3.62
C LEU A 109 -10.84 1.89 3.88
N ILE A 110 -10.59 2.24 5.12
CA ILE A 110 -9.37 2.94 5.55
C ILE A 110 -8.52 1.97 6.35
N PHE A 111 -7.26 1.83 5.98
CA PHE A 111 -6.22 1.16 6.76
C PHE A 111 -5.27 2.20 7.33
N ILE A 112 -4.96 2.06 8.62
CA ILE A 112 -3.97 2.90 9.28
C ILE A 112 -3.16 2.04 10.26
N GLY A 113 -1.85 2.23 10.29
CA GLY A 113 -1.03 1.62 11.33
C GLY A 113 -1.11 2.38 12.63
N GLU A 114 -1.13 1.66 13.75
CA GLU A 114 -1.13 2.22 15.10
C GLU A 114 0.06 3.17 15.33
N ASN A 115 1.25 2.81 14.83
CA ASN A 115 2.48 3.58 14.98
C ASN A 115 2.72 4.58 13.83
N SER A 116 1.69 4.87 13.02
CA SER A 116 1.76 5.80 11.91
C SER A 116 1.80 7.26 12.37
N ALA A 117 2.67 8.06 11.77
CA ALA A 117 2.68 9.53 11.96
C ALA A 117 1.36 10.20 11.51
N TYR A 118 0.54 9.49 10.73
CA TYR A 118 -0.73 9.98 10.18
C TYR A 118 -1.96 9.38 10.89
N HIS A 119 -1.75 8.72 12.04
CA HIS A 119 -2.83 8.05 12.76
C HIS A 119 -3.98 9.01 13.10
N SER A 120 -3.67 10.16 13.69
CA SER A 120 -4.68 11.18 14.03
C SER A 120 -5.43 11.73 12.81
N GLU A 121 -4.74 11.89 11.68
CA GLU A 121 -5.32 12.36 10.42
C GLU A 121 -6.31 11.34 9.82
N ALA A 122 -5.96 10.04 9.85
CA ALA A 122 -6.83 8.98 9.34
C ALA A 122 -8.07 8.78 10.23
N VAL A 123 -7.91 8.86 11.56
CA VAL A 123 -9.03 8.85 12.50
C VAL A 123 -9.92 10.07 12.27
N HIS A 124 -9.33 11.26 12.10
CA HIS A 124 -10.09 12.47 11.77
C HIS A 124 -10.86 12.33 10.46
N MET A 125 -10.23 11.80 9.41
CA MET A 125 -10.87 11.54 8.13
C MET A 125 -12.12 10.67 8.27
N THR A 126 -12.07 9.65 9.13
CA THR A 126 -13.20 8.77 9.42
C THR A 126 -14.39 9.53 10.03
N THR A 127 -14.15 10.55 10.84
CA THR A 127 -15.23 11.41 11.39
C THR A 127 -15.92 12.28 10.35
N LYS A 128 -15.28 12.50 9.19
CA LYS A 128 -15.83 13.29 8.08
C LYS A 128 -16.58 12.45 7.06
N LEU A 129 -16.38 11.14 7.06
CA LEU A 129 -17.09 10.20 6.19
C LEU A 129 -18.43 9.81 6.81
N ASP A 130 -19.42 9.51 5.96
CA ASP A 130 -20.68 8.91 6.42
C ASP A 130 -20.40 7.50 6.96
N ARG A 131 -20.77 7.25 8.22
CA ARG A 131 -20.54 6.00 8.94
C ARG A 131 -21.18 4.78 8.26
N ARG A 132 -22.17 4.97 7.39
CA ARG A 132 -22.79 3.89 6.60
C ARG A 132 -21.89 3.40 5.47
N TYR A 133 -20.96 4.25 5.02
CA TYR A 133 -20.09 3.96 3.89
C TYR A 133 -18.61 3.86 4.29
N GLY A 134 -18.22 4.33 5.48
CA GLY A 134 -16.84 4.25 5.98
C GLY A 134 -16.59 3.07 6.91
N ALA A 135 -15.46 2.39 6.72
CA ALA A 135 -14.89 1.44 7.67
C ALA A 135 -13.41 1.77 7.92
N LEU A 136 -12.98 1.71 9.18
CA LEU A 136 -11.60 1.94 9.61
C LEU A 136 -11.03 0.64 10.17
N VAL A 137 -9.83 0.28 9.72
CA VAL A 137 -9.04 -0.85 10.22
C VAL A 137 -7.73 -0.31 10.74
N GLU A 138 -7.56 -0.39 12.05
CA GLU A 138 -6.32 -0.06 12.73
C GLU A 138 -5.45 -1.31 12.84
N VAL A 139 -4.25 -1.25 12.27
CA VAL A 139 -3.33 -2.37 12.23
C VAL A 139 -2.25 -2.17 13.29
N GLN A 140 -2.30 -3.02 14.32
CA GLN A 140 -1.44 -2.97 15.49
C GLN A 140 0.02 -3.20 15.11
N GLY A 141 0.97 -2.51 15.77
CA GLY A 141 2.40 -2.73 15.50
C GLY A 141 2.86 -2.43 14.07
N SER A 142 2.16 -1.52 13.36
CA SER A 142 2.53 -1.14 11.99
C SER A 142 2.64 0.38 11.82
N GLY A 143 3.52 0.82 10.92
CA GLY A 143 3.70 2.21 10.55
C GLY A 143 2.69 2.68 9.50
N SER A 144 3.08 3.68 8.70
CA SER A 144 2.22 4.18 7.61
C SER A 144 2.09 3.18 6.46
N LEU A 145 3.12 2.37 6.21
CA LEU A 145 3.16 1.39 5.12
C LEU A 145 2.64 0.03 5.58
N VAL A 146 1.36 -0.01 5.95
CA VAL A 146 0.66 -1.24 6.36
C VAL A 146 0.77 -2.34 5.29
N THR A 147 0.81 -1.96 4.00
CA THR A 147 0.96 -2.90 2.89
C THR A 147 2.28 -3.67 2.92
N GLU A 148 3.34 -3.05 3.42
CA GLU A 148 4.68 -3.66 3.48
C GLU A 148 4.93 -4.31 4.84
N GLU A 149 4.52 -3.66 5.93
CA GLU A 149 4.75 -4.16 7.28
C GLU A 149 3.81 -5.32 7.65
N GLN A 150 2.53 -5.22 7.29
CA GLN A 150 1.51 -6.20 7.68
C GLN A 150 0.44 -6.45 6.59
N PRO A 151 0.84 -6.95 5.40
CA PRO A 151 -0.11 -7.23 4.31
C PRO A 151 -1.21 -8.22 4.71
N GLN A 152 -0.90 -9.20 5.57
CA GLN A 152 -1.86 -10.19 6.06
C GLN A 152 -3.06 -9.58 6.79
N ALA A 153 -2.86 -8.46 7.50
CA ALA A 153 -3.93 -7.78 8.23
C ALA A 153 -4.95 -7.12 7.27
N MET A 154 -4.55 -6.90 6.02
CA MET A 154 -5.42 -6.28 5.00
C MET A 154 -6.32 -7.28 4.28
N VAL A 155 -5.95 -8.56 4.24
CA VAL A 155 -6.62 -9.58 3.41
C VAL A 155 -8.10 -9.74 3.80
N ILE A 156 -8.37 -10.01 5.07
CA ILE A 156 -9.73 -10.27 5.54
C ILE A 156 -10.65 -9.04 5.39
N PRO A 157 -10.25 -7.82 5.81
CA PRO A 157 -11.08 -6.64 5.59
C PRO A 157 -11.28 -6.30 4.11
N MET A 158 -10.28 -6.53 3.24
CA MET A 158 -10.43 -6.37 1.80
C MET A 158 -11.42 -7.37 1.21
N GLU A 159 -11.39 -8.63 1.64
CA GLU A 159 -12.34 -9.66 1.23
C GLU A 159 -13.78 -9.26 1.59
N TYR A 160 -14.03 -8.87 2.84
CA TYR A 160 -15.36 -8.40 3.26
C TYR A 160 -15.81 -7.15 2.49
N PHE A 161 -14.89 -6.24 2.20
CA PHE A 161 -15.18 -5.05 1.41
C PHE A 161 -15.62 -5.41 -0.01
N LEU A 162 -14.92 -6.35 -0.66
CA LEU A 162 -15.24 -6.82 -2.01
C LEU A 162 -16.51 -7.69 -2.04
N MET A 163 -16.76 -8.51 -1.02
CA MET A 163 -18.03 -9.22 -0.83
C MET A 163 -19.20 -8.25 -0.78
N GLY A 164 -19.03 -7.11 -0.13
CA GLY A 164 -20.02 -6.04 -0.06
C GLY A 164 -20.45 -5.48 -1.43
N TYR A 165 -19.64 -5.66 -2.47
CA TYR A 165 -19.95 -5.30 -3.86
C TYR A 165 -20.33 -6.50 -4.74
N GLY A 166 -20.38 -7.72 -4.19
CA GLY A 166 -20.58 -8.95 -4.97
C GLY A 166 -19.40 -9.28 -5.90
N LEU A 167 -18.24 -8.65 -5.70
CA LEU A 167 -17.02 -8.88 -6.50
C LEU A 167 -16.19 -10.04 -5.97
N TYR A 168 -16.47 -10.50 -4.76
CA TYR A 168 -15.88 -11.70 -4.23
C TYR A 168 -16.61 -12.93 -4.77
N ARG A 169 -15.87 -13.79 -5.48
CA ARG A 169 -16.31 -15.13 -5.82
C ARG A 169 -15.58 -16.09 -4.90
N PRO A 170 -16.28 -16.84 -4.03
CA PRO A 170 -15.65 -17.90 -3.27
C PRO A 170 -14.85 -18.75 -4.24
N THR A 171 -13.57 -18.99 -3.94
CA THR A 171 -12.90 -20.14 -4.51
C THR A 171 -13.78 -21.33 -4.15
N GLN A 172 -14.40 -21.96 -5.15
CA GLN A 172 -15.01 -23.26 -4.93
C GLN A 172 -13.90 -24.09 -4.32
N SER A 173 -14.07 -24.43 -3.04
CA SER A 173 -13.27 -25.42 -2.35
C SER A 173 -13.03 -26.53 -3.36
N VAL A 174 -11.78 -26.69 -3.77
CA VAL A 174 -11.37 -27.87 -4.51
C VAL A 174 -11.45 -28.97 -3.48
N SER A 175 -12.65 -29.48 -3.27
CA SER A 175 -12.85 -30.72 -2.55
C SER A 175 -11.94 -31.73 -3.26
N PRO A 176 -11.02 -32.43 -2.58
CA PRO A 176 -10.04 -33.30 -3.22
C PRO A 176 -10.63 -34.51 -3.97
N ARG A 177 -11.97 -34.57 -4.15
CA ARG A 177 -12.70 -35.76 -4.61
C ARG A 177 -13.83 -35.49 -5.61
N SER A 178 -13.89 -34.33 -6.28
CA SER A 178 -14.86 -34.13 -7.37
C SER A 178 -14.16 -34.01 -8.74
N PRO A 179 -14.17 -35.06 -9.59
CA PRO A 179 -13.55 -35.04 -10.93
C PRO A 179 -14.32 -34.20 -11.96
N LEU A 180 -15.34 -33.43 -11.55
CA LEU A 180 -16.25 -32.69 -12.43
C LEU A 180 -16.20 -31.17 -12.24
N SER A 181 -15.23 -30.64 -11.49
CA SER A 181 -15.04 -29.20 -11.38
C SER A 181 -14.16 -28.72 -12.53
N PRO A 182 -14.61 -27.82 -13.43
CA PRO A 182 -13.78 -27.37 -14.53
C PRO A 182 -12.63 -26.51 -13.98
N THR A 183 -11.42 -27.05 -14.04
CA THR A 183 -10.20 -26.25 -13.92
C THR A 183 -10.27 -25.12 -14.95
N ARG A 184 -10.25 -23.87 -14.51
CA ARG A 184 -10.31 -22.65 -15.36
C ARG A 184 -9.06 -22.41 -16.20
N ILE A 185 -8.21 -23.42 -16.33
CA ILE A 185 -7.11 -23.47 -17.28
C ILE A 185 -7.45 -24.64 -18.18
N SER A 186 -7.74 -24.37 -19.45
CA SER A 186 -7.92 -25.43 -20.43
C SER A 186 -6.65 -26.30 -20.41
N PRO A 187 -6.75 -27.63 -20.25
CA PRO A 187 -5.58 -28.50 -20.21
C PRO A 187 -4.70 -28.39 -21.46
N GLU A 188 -5.29 -27.92 -22.56
CA GLU A 188 -4.62 -27.57 -23.82
C GLU A 188 -3.58 -26.45 -23.70
N LEU A 189 -3.67 -25.58 -22.67
CA LEU A 189 -2.69 -24.52 -22.40
C LEU A 189 -1.51 -25.00 -21.55
N LEU A 190 -1.55 -26.23 -21.05
CA LEU A 190 -0.44 -26.80 -20.27
C LEU A 190 0.50 -27.66 -21.14
N SER A 191 0.12 -27.95 -22.38
CA SER A 191 1.02 -28.59 -23.35
C SER A 191 1.89 -27.53 -24.05
N PRO A 192 3.22 -27.70 -24.07
CA PRO A 192 4.14 -26.78 -24.76
C PRO A 192 3.83 -26.64 -26.26
N GLU A 193 3.25 -27.68 -26.85
CA GLU A 193 2.92 -27.81 -28.28
C GLU A 193 1.87 -26.79 -28.74
N ASN A 194 0.96 -26.37 -27.85
CA ASN A 194 -0.14 -25.45 -28.16
C ASN A 194 0.16 -23.98 -27.80
N MET A 195 1.28 -23.70 -27.13
CA MET A 195 1.67 -22.33 -26.79
C MET A 195 2.33 -21.55 -27.95
N GLY A 196 2.48 -22.17 -29.13
CA GLY A 196 3.18 -21.56 -30.28
C GLY A 196 4.69 -21.33 -30.04
N LEU A 197 5.23 -21.83 -28.93
CA LEU A 197 6.64 -21.72 -28.55
C LEU A 197 7.37 -22.98 -29.00
N LYS A 198 8.24 -22.87 -30.01
CA LYS A 198 9.18 -23.95 -30.39
C LYS A 198 10.28 -24.09 -29.33
N LEU A 199 9.97 -24.72 -28.20
CA LEU A 199 10.98 -25.07 -27.21
C LEU A 199 11.76 -26.30 -27.68
N LYS A 200 13.08 -26.17 -27.87
CA LYS A 200 13.95 -27.33 -28.11
C LYS A 200 14.07 -28.13 -26.81
N PRO A 201 13.86 -29.45 -26.83
CA PRO A 201 14.04 -30.27 -25.63
C PRO A 201 15.50 -30.22 -25.18
N ILE A 202 15.72 -29.84 -23.92
CA ILE A 202 17.04 -29.90 -23.27
C ILE A 202 17.29 -31.37 -22.94
N LYS A 203 18.28 -31.98 -23.60
CA LYS A 203 18.74 -33.33 -23.27
C LYS A 203 19.51 -33.29 -21.96
N THR A 204 18.85 -33.55 -20.84
CA THR A 204 19.52 -33.91 -19.59
C THR A 204 20.08 -35.33 -19.72
N ARG A 205 21.41 -35.45 -19.82
CA ARG A 205 22.08 -36.74 -19.64
C ARG A 205 21.97 -37.10 -18.16
N LEU A 206 21.18 -38.13 -17.86
CA LEU A 206 21.27 -38.85 -16.60
C LEU A 206 22.60 -39.62 -16.59
N ALA A 207 23.54 -39.18 -15.76
CA ALA A 207 24.68 -40.01 -15.38
C ALA A 207 24.18 -41.02 -14.35
N LEU A 208 24.29 -42.31 -14.68
CA LEU A 208 24.22 -43.42 -13.73
C LEU A 208 25.53 -43.52 -12.95
#